data_AF-A0A410RKY1-F1
#
_entry.id   AF-A0A410RKY1-F1
#
_cell.length_a   1.000
_cell.length_b   1.000
_cell.length_c   1.000
_cell.angle_alpha   90.00
_cell.angle_beta   90.00
_cell.angle_gamma   90.00
#
_symmetry.space_group_name_H-M   'P 1'
#
loop_
_entity.id
_entity.type
_entity.pdbx_description
1 polymer ?
#
loop_
_entity_poly.entity_id
_entity_poly.type
_entity_poly.pdbx_seq_one_letter_code
_entity_poly.pdbx_strand_id
1 'polypeptide(L)'
;MLALLASGCDAIDLSDIIQRDAKTRVRPEPPGEHCEFGGDAVESGLDQDRDGELDDSEVTATDYVCATPVANVLLRVRPVSPGERCPLGGQVSHAGHDANGNGLLEDGEISQEVYACNEPVPVVMRLRSLEAFTAPCDGDDSGGTALEAGPDLDGDKVLAMSEVEATHTFCGLELTDLKLRHQPEPAGPNCSRGGTRVDAFQDLDHDGEPDRDGVSAAVYVCQSTRVHDGDFAVTGPVDLVALEGVTHLRGELIISAPTLTDASLPSLAIIEGSLTVRGNASLRRLSMPALRFVGGTAAVLSNARLDALTLGTAPDTMLRVERSLLVEDNPMLPTLEGLAAVQPGDSISLRANNALVDPGLLPYVTELHGSLTIEDHLRLDRSPFYHLARVHGDVRLSHNAALGGPFGLNHLTQVGGALELQDNPMMETLDPLAQLTSVGALLISGNPRLTDTTGLAQLSSTGRIHIQGNKELLSVGDMPLLLQVTDSFSVKYNEKLQRVHHLPALRSVTTVALVGNTALTSLEGFQRLTRLSNLEVLGNTAMTNLGDLARVREVDFFNLQGNASLTDFGLTELSRVSLAFIVLDHPKLPTCRATALAASVFHGDPLGGLNIDGNDDAAACP
;
A
#
# COMPACT_ATOMS: atom_id res chain seq x y z
N MET A 1 -51.70 -77.82 -34.87
CA MET A 1 -50.35 -77.43 -35.35
C MET A 1 -50.55 -76.13 -36.14
N LEU A 2 -50.03 -75.00 -35.62
CA LEU A 2 -49.82 -73.64 -36.19
C LEU A 2 -50.72 -73.15 -37.35
N ALA A 3 -51.25 -71.93 -37.42
CA ALA A 3 -50.72 -70.65 -36.95
C ALA A 3 -51.71 -69.47 -37.19
N LEU A 4 -51.55 -68.45 -36.33
CA LEU A 4 -51.72 -67.00 -36.50
C LEU A 4 -53.10 -66.34 -36.67
N LEU A 5 -53.42 -65.58 -35.61
CA LEU A 5 -54.33 -64.44 -35.50
C LEU A 5 -53.83 -63.25 -36.34
N ALA A 6 -54.73 -62.59 -37.06
CA ALA A 6 -54.53 -61.24 -37.58
C ALA A 6 -55.68 -60.36 -37.05
N SER A 7 -55.42 -59.67 -35.93
CA SER A 7 -56.28 -58.64 -35.36
C SER A 7 -55.76 -57.25 -35.76
N GLY A 8 -56.72 -56.34 -35.94
CA GLY A 8 -56.62 -54.94 -36.36
C GLY A 8 -55.33 -54.17 -36.07
N CYS A 9 -54.88 -53.43 -37.09
CA CYS A 9 -54.12 -52.20 -36.90
C CYS A 9 -55.13 -51.06 -36.74
N ASP A 10 -55.47 -50.71 -35.50
CA ASP A 10 -55.84 -49.32 -35.21
C ASP A 10 -54.54 -48.52 -35.23
N ALA A 11 -54.53 -47.45 -36.02
CA ALA A 11 -53.44 -46.50 -36.03
C ALA A 11 -53.34 -45.89 -34.63
N ILE A 12 -52.24 -46.18 -33.92
CA ILE A 12 -51.84 -45.39 -32.76
C ILE A 12 -51.48 -44.02 -33.33
N ASP A 13 -52.33 -43.04 -33.07
CA ASP A 13 -52.04 -41.63 -33.35
C ASP A 13 -50.92 -41.19 -32.39
N LEU A 14 -49.67 -41.21 -32.86
CA LEU A 14 -48.51 -40.76 -32.08
C LEU A 14 -48.51 -39.23 -31.84
N SER A 15 -49.48 -38.49 -32.39
CA SER A 15 -49.65 -37.05 -32.15
C SER A 15 -49.98 -36.73 -30.68
N ASP A 16 -50.78 -37.57 -30.03
CA ASP A 16 -51.29 -37.32 -28.66
C ASP A 16 -50.29 -37.71 -27.54
N ILE A 17 -49.20 -38.40 -27.88
CA ILE A 17 -48.21 -38.89 -26.89
C ILE A 17 -46.98 -37.97 -26.79
N ILE A 18 -46.77 -37.03 -27.71
CA ILE A 18 -45.48 -36.30 -27.82
C ILE A 18 -45.58 -34.76 -27.62
N GLN A 19 -46.77 -34.15 -27.63
CA GLN A 19 -46.89 -32.71 -27.31
C GLN A 19 -47.21 -32.52 -25.82
N ARG A 20 -46.16 -32.30 -25.02
CA ARG A 20 -46.29 -31.64 -23.70
C ARG A 20 -46.04 -30.15 -23.90
N ASP A 21 -46.92 -29.31 -23.39
CA ASP A 21 -46.79 -27.87 -23.53
C ASP A 21 -45.70 -27.34 -22.60
N ALA A 22 -44.80 -26.53 -23.15
CA ALA A 22 -43.86 -25.78 -22.34
C ALA A 22 -44.59 -24.61 -21.66
N LYS A 23 -44.44 -24.49 -20.34
CA LYS A 23 -45.04 -23.44 -19.53
C LYS A 23 -43.95 -22.63 -18.84
N THR A 24 -44.22 -21.36 -18.62
CA THR A 24 -43.35 -20.44 -17.88
C THR A 24 -44.15 -19.73 -16.80
N ARG A 25 -43.57 -19.59 -15.61
CA ARG A 25 -44.14 -18.85 -14.49
C ARG A 25 -43.12 -17.86 -13.97
N VAL A 26 -43.56 -16.63 -13.68
CA VAL A 26 -42.72 -15.58 -13.14
C VAL A 26 -43.03 -15.40 -11.66
N ARG A 27 -42.00 -15.40 -10.81
CA ARG A 27 -42.09 -15.13 -9.38
C ARG A 27 -41.14 -13.98 -9.02
N PRO A 28 -41.52 -13.04 -8.13
CA PRO A 28 -40.62 -12.00 -7.67
C PRO A 28 -39.42 -12.61 -6.92
N GLU A 29 -38.20 -12.20 -7.28
CA GLU A 29 -36.96 -12.56 -6.60
C GLU A 29 -36.54 -11.42 -5.65
N PRO A 30 -36.49 -11.65 -4.33
CA PRO A 30 -36.00 -10.63 -3.40
C PRO A 30 -34.51 -10.34 -3.62
N PRO A 31 -34.03 -9.14 -3.24
CA PRO A 31 -32.59 -8.86 -3.19
C PRO A 31 -31.86 -9.90 -2.35
N GLY A 32 -30.82 -10.49 -2.92
CA GLY A 32 -30.12 -11.59 -2.26
C GLY A 32 -29.15 -12.31 -3.19
N GLU A 33 -29.08 -13.62 -3.00
CA GLU A 33 -28.01 -14.45 -3.54
C GLU A 33 -28.05 -14.56 -5.07
N HIS A 34 -29.24 -14.60 -5.69
CA HIS A 34 -29.38 -14.75 -7.14
C HIS A 34 -29.31 -13.42 -7.88
N CYS A 35 -29.96 -12.38 -7.34
CA CYS A 35 -29.95 -11.02 -7.85
C CYS A 35 -29.67 -10.06 -6.71
N GLU A 36 -28.61 -9.27 -6.81
CA GLU A 36 -28.16 -8.41 -5.73
C GLU A 36 -29.20 -7.33 -5.39
N PHE A 37 -29.85 -6.78 -6.41
CA PHE A 37 -30.88 -5.76 -6.29
C PHE A 37 -32.31 -6.33 -6.40
N GLY A 38 -32.44 -7.66 -6.37
CA GLY A 38 -33.70 -8.36 -6.63
C GLY A 38 -34.07 -8.36 -8.11
N GLY A 39 -35.25 -8.89 -8.43
CA GLY A 39 -35.70 -9.01 -9.80
C GLY A 39 -36.85 -10.00 -9.92
N ASP A 40 -36.84 -10.78 -11.00
CA ASP A 40 -37.84 -11.80 -11.27
C ASP A 40 -37.17 -13.15 -11.56
N ALA A 41 -37.67 -14.22 -10.94
CA ALA A 41 -37.34 -15.60 -11.27
C ALA A 41 -38.34 -16.13 -12.30
N VAL A 42 -37.84 -16.45 -13.50
CA VAL A 42 -38.59 -17.05 -14.61
C VAL A 42 -38.35 -18.55 -14.58
N GLU A 43 -39.34 -19.29 -14.10
CA GLU A 43 -39.34 -20.74 -14.03
C GLU A 43 -39.93 -21.32 -15.32
N SER A 44 -39.31 -22.37 -15.87
CA SER A 44 -39.76 -23.04 -17.09
C SER A 44 -39.74 -24.57 -16.95
N GLY A 45 -40.73 -25.20 -17.56
CA GLY A 45 -40.90 -26.65 -17.53
C GLY A 45 -41.92 -27.15 -18.53
N LEU A 46 -42.05 -28.47 -18.60
CA LEU A 46 -43.11 -29.12 -19.37
C LEU A 46 -44.25 -29.44 -18.41
N ASP A 47 -45.46 -29.07 -18.80
CA ASP A 47 -46.70 -29.49 -18.12
C ASP A 47 -46.84 -31.02 -18.27
N GLN A 48 -46.43 -31.74 -17.22
CA GLN A 48 -46.28 -33.20 -17.23
C GLN A 48 -47.62 -33.88 -16.95
N ASP A 49 -48.45 -33.30 -16.11
CA ASP A 49 -49.75 -33.83 -15.74
C ASP A 49 -50.91 -33.28 -16.59
N ARG A 50 -50.63 -32.28 -17.44
CA ARG A 50 -51.53 -31.64 -18.40
C ARG A 50 -52.67 -30.88 -17.73
N ASP A 51 -52.44 -30.36 -16.54
CA ASP A 51 -53.43 -29.55 -15.83
C ASP A 51 -53.48 -28.09 -16.34
N GLY A 52 -52.51 -27.70 -17.17
CA GLY A 52 -52.41 -26.39 -17.83
C GLY A 52 -51.61 -25.35 -17.04
N GLU A 53 -51.15 -25.67 -15.83
CA GLU A 53 -50.29 -24.84 -14.98
C GLU A 53 -48.83 -25.35 -15.02
N LEU A 54 -47.93 -24.66 -14.31
CA LEU A 54 -46.56 -25.13 -14.09
C LEU A 54 -46.40 -25.36 -12.60
N ASP A 55 -46.45 -26.61 -12.18
CA ASP A 55 -46.27 -27.00 -10.79
C ASP A 55 -44.81 -26.97 -10.36
N ASP A 56 -44.55 -26.83 -9.05
CA ASP A 56 -43.19 -26.76 -8.51
C ASP A 56 -42.37 -28.03 -8.82
N SER A 57 -43.02 -29.18 -8.98
CA SER A 57 -42.37 -30.45 -9.38
C SER A 57 -42.04 -30.52 -10.88
N GLU A 58 -42.61 -29.63 -11.68
CA GLU A 58 -42.46 -29.61 -13.14
C GLU A 58 -41.41 -28.62 -13.63
N VAL A 59 -40.95 -27.73 -12.75
CA VAL A 59 -39.89 -26.76 -13.03
C VAL A 59 -38.59 -27.51 -13.33
N THR A 60 -38.08 -27.31 -14.55
CA THR A 60 -36.83 -27.93 -15.02
C THR A 60 -35.68 -26.93 -15.16
N ALA A 61 -35.98 -25.63 -15.26
CA ALA A 61 -35.00 -24.57 -15.33
C ALA A 61 -35.55 -23.28 -14.72
N THR A 62 -34.68 -22.51 -14.08
CA THR A 62 -34.98 -21.19 -13.53
C THR A 62 -33.95 -20.20 -14.03
N ASP A 63 -34.43 -19.14 -14.68
CA ASP A 63 -33.63 -18.01 -15.13
C ASP A 63 -33.98 -16.78 -14.29
N TYR A 64 -33.00 -16.03 -13.82
CA TYR A 64 -33.23 -14.85 -12.99
C TYR A 64 -32.98 -13.59 -13.84
N VAL A 65 -33.99 -12.72 -13.94
CA VAL A 65 -33.86 -11.40 -14.57
C VAL A 65 -33.62 -10.40 -13.46
N CYS A 66 -32.37 -9.99 -13.29
CA CYS A 66 -31.94 -9.15 -12.18
C CYS A 66 -32.10 -7.68 -12.51
N ALA A 67 -32.55 -6.90 -11.53
CA ALA A 67 -32.55 -5.46 -11.62
C ALA A 67 -31.12 -4.94 -11.61
N THR A 68 -30.78 -4.02 -12.51
CA THR A 68 -29.45 -3.42 -12.57
C THR A 68 -29.54 -1.93 -12.20
N PRO A 69 -28.49 -1.36 -11.58
CA PRO A 69 -28.45 0.08 -11.28
C PRO A 69 -28.19 0.92 -12.54
N VAL A 70 -27.98 0.29 -13.70
CA VAL A 70 -27.59 0.95 -14.95
C VAL A 70 -28.78 0.99 -15.90
N ALA A 71 -29.17 2.20 -16.33
CA ALA A 71 -30.27 2.35 -17.29
C ALA A 71 -29.99 1.63 -18.61
N ASN A 72 -30.99 0.92 -19.13
CA ASN A 72 -30.96 0.17 -20.39
C ASN A 72 -29.91 -0.95 -20.45
N VAL A 73 -29.43 -1.45 -19.31
CA VAL A 73 -28.64 -2.68 -19.25
C VAL A 73 -29.43 -3.70 -18.46
N LEU A 74 -29.65 -4.86 -19.06
CA LEU A 74 -30.36 -5.97 -18.44
C LEU A 74 -29.38 -7.08 -18.09
N LEU A 75 -29.66 -7.77 -16.99
CA LEU A 75 -28.90 -8.92 -16.52
C LEU A 75 -29.82 -10.13 -16.43
N ARG A 76 -29.41 -11.22 -17.07
CA ARG A 76 -30.04 -12.53 -16.92
C ARG A 76 -29.02 -13.51 -16.33
N VAL A 77 -29.30 -14.04 -15.15
CA VAL A 77 -28.45 -15.02 -14.48
C VAL A 77 -29.08 -16.41 -14.60
N ARG A 78 -28.30 -17.39 -15.03
CA ARG A 78 -28.72 -18.79 -15.14
C ARG A 78 -27.82 -19.69 -14.28
N PRO A 79 -28.37 -20.56 -13.42
CA PRO A 79 -27.59 -21.59 -12.74
C PRO A 79 -26.94 -22.55 -13.74
N VAL A 80 -25.67 -22.86 -13.53
CA VAL A 80 -24.91 -23.83 -14.33
C VAL A 80 -24.85 -25.13 -13.54
N SER A 81 -25.39 -26.21 -14.11
CA SER A 81 -25.26 -27.54 -13.50
C SER A 81 -23.81 -28.06 -13.56
N PRO A 82 -23.40 -28.94 -12.64
CA PRO A 82 -22.10 -29.61 -12.70
C PRO A 82 -21.80 -30.24 -14.07
N GLY A 83 -20.65 -29.91 -14.65
CA GLY A 83 -20.27 -30.36 -15.98
C GLY A 83 -18.82 -30.03 -16.33
N GLU A 84 -18.44 -30.19 -17.61
CA GLU A 84 -17.05 -29.98 -18.07
C GLU A 84 -16.54 -28.55 -17.82
N ARG A 85 -17.41 -27.54 -17.94
CA ARG A 85 -17.03 -26.13 -17.77
C ARG A 85 -16.97 -25.69 -16.31
N CYS A 86 -17.91 -26.14 -15.48
CA CYS A 86 -17.91 -25.93 -14.04
C CYS A 86 -18.13 -27.28 -13.32
N PRO A 87 -17.09 -27.95 -12.80
CA PRO A 87 -17.19 -29.29 -12.24
C PRO A 87 -18.16 -29.42 -11.06
N LEU A 88 -18.34 -28.38 -10.26
CA LEU A 88 -19.29 -28.34 -9.14
C LEU A 88 -20.51 -27.44 -9.42
N GLY A 89 -20.75 -27.12 -10.70
CA GLY A 89 -21.76 -26.16 -11.11
C GLY A 89 -21.35 -24.72 -10.79
N GLY A 90 -22.27 -23.79 -10.91
CA GLY A 90 -22.01 -22.37 -10.73
C GLY A 90 -23.15 -21.51 -11.26
N GLN A 91 -22.81 -20.36 -11.81
CA GLN A 91 -23.74 -19.51 -12.54
C GLN A 91 -23.09 -18.94 -13.79
N VAL A 92 -23.94 -18.53 -14.73
CA VAL A 92 -23.55 -17.71 -15.87
C VAL A 92 -24.38 -16.44 -15.84
N SER A 93 -23.70 -15.30 -15.98
CA SER A 93 -24.30 -13.97 -16.05
C SER A 93 -24.28 -13.49 -17.50
N HIS A 94 -25.46 -13.24 -18.07
CA HIS A 94 -25.64 -12.66 -19.40
C HIS A 94 -26.02 -11.19 -19.26
N ALA A 95 -25.22 -10.30 -19.83
CA ALA A 95 -25.49 -8.87 -19.81
C ALA A 95 -25.58 -8.31 -21.24
N GLY A 96 -26.50 -7.36 -21.42
CA GLY A 96 -26.70 -6.70 -22.70
C GLY A 96 -27.54 -5.44 -22.59
N HIS A 97 -27.57 -4.68 -23.68
CA HIS A 97 -28.46 -3.53 -23.80
C HIS A 97 -29.85 -3.98 -24.28
N ASP A 98 -30.89 -3.43 -23.67
CA ASP A 98 -32.26 -3.55 -24.19
C ASP A 98 -32.38 -2.72 -25.48
N ALA A 99 -32.16 -3.36 -26.61
CA ALA A 99 -32.04 -2.67 -27.91
C ALA A 99 -33.41 -2.33 -28.49
N ASN A 100 -34.42 -3.12 -28.16
CA ASN A 100 -35.79 -2.96 -28.67
C ASN A 100 -36.73 -2.28 -27.65
N GLY A 101 -36.28 -2.06 -26.41
CA GLY A 101 -36.99 -1.34 -25.36
C GLY A 101 -38.13 -2.15 -24.73
N ASN A 102 -38.11 -3.48 -24.84
CA ASN A 102 -39.17 -4.35 -24.35
C ASN A 102 -38.97 -4.81 -22.89
N GLY A 103 -37.85 -4.44 -22.26
CA GLY A 103 -37.53 -4.76 -20.87
C GLY A 103 -37.10 -6.21 -20.63
N LEU A 104 -36.81 -6.98 -21.67
CA LEU A 104 -36.33 -8.36 -21.60
C LEU A 104 -34.97 -8.48 -22.27
N LEU A 105 -34.08 -9.33 -21.74
CA LEU A 105 -32.81 -9.63 -22.37
C LEU A 105 -32.94 -10.83 -23.30
N GLU A 106 -33.09 -10.57 -24.59
CA GLU A 106 -33.15 -11.61 -25.62
C GLU A 106 -31.73 -12.13 -25.96
N ASP A 107 -31.64 -13.37 -26.46
CA ASP A 107 -30.33 -13.98 -26.77
C ASP A 107 -29.52 -13.18 -27.82
N GLY A 108 -30.20 -12.43 -28.69
CA GLY A 108 -29.57 -11.54 -29.67
C GLY A 108 -29.04 -10.22 -29.09
N GLU A 109 -29.42 -9.88 -27.86
CA GLU A 109 -29.03 -8.65 -27.16
C GLU A 109 -27.87 -8.87 -26.19
N ILE A 110 -27.56 -10.14 -25.87
CA ILE A 110 -26.44 -10.52 -25.02
C ILE A 110 -25.15 -10.12 -25.71
N SER A 111 -24.45 -9.16 -25.11
CA SER A 111 -23.13 -8.71 -25.56
C SER A 111 -22.00 -9.20 -24.67
N GLN A 112 -22.30 -9.66 -23.46
CA GLN A 112 -21.31 -10.19 -22.52
C GLN A 112 -21.85 -11.41 -21.77
N GLU A 113 -21.00 -12.43 -21.61
CA GLU A 113 -21.27 -13.66 -20.89
C GLU A 113 -20.12 -13.96 -19.91
N VAL A 114 -20.43 -14.16 -18.64
CA VAL A 114 -19.43 -14.40 -17.58
C VAL A 114 -19.81 -15.65 -16.80
N TYR A 115 -18.91 -16.63 -16.76
CA TYR A 115 -19.06 -17.82 -15.93
C TYR A 115 -18.44 -17.58 -14.56
N ALA A 116 -19.17 -17.97 -13.52
CA ALA A 116 -18.67 -17.98 -12.16
C ALA A 116 -18.90 -19.38 -11.58
N CYS A 117 -17.86 -20.20 -11.58
CA CYS A 117 -17.91 -21.61 -11.16
C CYS A 117 -17.77 -21.73 -9.64
N ASN A 118 -18.46 -22.68 -9.03
CA ASN A 118 -18.23 -23.04 -7.64
C ASN A 118 -16.98 -23.93 -7.56
N GLU A 119 -16.08 -23.61 -6.64
CA GLU A 119 -14.87 -24.39 -6.40
C GLU A 119 -14.65 -24.55 -4.90
N PRO A 120 -14.11 -25.70 -4.45
CA PRO A 120 -13.74 -25.86 -3.05
C PRO A 120 -12.48 -25.03 -2.81
N VAL A 121 -12.49 -24.20 -1.76
CA VAL A 121 -11.28 -23.48 -1.37
C VAL A 121 -10.40 -24.41 -0.55
N PRO A 122 -9.10 -24.55 -0.88
CA PRO A 122 -8.17 -25.19 0.03
C PRO A 122 -8.18 -24.38 1.33
N VAL A 123 -8.38 -25.02 2.47
CA VAL A 123 -8.40 -24.32 3.76
C VAL A 123 -7.10 -24.63 4.49
N VAL A 124 -6.36 -23.57 4.81
CA VAL A 124 -5.20 -23.63 5.68
C VAL A 124 -5.62 -23.24 7.08
N MET A 125 -4.92 -23.77 8.07
CA MET A 125 -5.19 -23.56 9.48
C MET A 125 -3.88 -23.50 10.24
N ARG A 126 -3.84 -22.69 11.29
CA ARG A 126 -2.69 -22.62 12.19
C ARG A 126 -3.14 -22.37 13.63
N LEU A 127 -2.27 -22.78 14.55
CA LEU A 127 -2.34 -22.35 15.93
C LEU A 127 -1.30 -21.24 16.14
N ARG A 128 -1.69 -20.16 16.82
CA ARG A 128 -0.81 -19.04 17.17
C ARG A 128 -0.85 -18.81 18.67
N SER A 129 0.31 -18.67 19.31
CA SER A 129 0.37 -18.30 20.73
C SER A 129 0.02 -16.83 20.92
N LEU A 130 -0.75 -16.53 21.97
CA LEU A 130 -1.09 -15.21 22.46
C LEU A 130 -0.29 -14.93 23.72
N GLU A 131 0.39 -13.78 23.76
CA GLU A 131 1.12 -13.35 24.96
C GLU A 131 0.15 -13.04 26.11
N ALA A 132 0.63 -13.14 27.35
CA ALA A 132 -0.13 -12.77 28.54
C ALA A 132 -0.69 -11.35 28.42
N PHE A 133 -1.91 -11.14 28.93
CA PHE A 133 -2.63 -9.86 28.86
C PHE A 133 -2.97 -9.39 27.43
N THR A 134 -3.08 -10.31 26.46
CA THR A 134 -3.61 -10.04 25.13
C THR A 134 -5.11 -10.36 25.08
N ALA A 135 -5.95 -9.37 24.73
CA ALA A 135 -7.37 -9.58 24.48
C ALA A 135 -7.59 -10.65 23.38
N PRO A 136 -8.51 -11.62 23.54
CA PRO A 136 -9.59 -11.70 24.53
C PRO A 136 -9.24 -12.39 25.87
N CYS A 137 -7.99 -12.76 26.11
CA CYS A 137 -7.54 -13.42 27.35
C CYS A 137 -7.10 -12.42 28.44
N ASP A 138 -7.76 -11.26 28.51
CA ASP A 138 -7.49 -10.22 29.50
C ASP A 138 -7.81 -10.76 30.91
N GLY A 139 -6.77 -11.10 31.68
CA GLY A 139 -6.89 -11.62 33.05
C GLY A 139 -6.18 -12.95 33.32
N ASP A 140 -5.55 -13.56 32.32
CA ASP A 140 -4.72 -14.76 32.48
C ASP A 140 -3.22 -14.41 32.43
N ASP A 141 -2.49 -14.75 33.49
CA ASP A 141 -1.04 -14.57 33.60
C ASP A 141 -0.26 -15.49 32.64
N SER A 142 -0.95 -16.49 32.06
CA SER A 142 -0.37 -17.54 31.19
C SER A 142 -0.47 -17.23 29.68
N GLY A 143 -1.27 -16.23 29.28
CA GLY A 143 -1.60 -16.01 27.87
C GLY A 143 -2.62 -17.02 27.32
N GLY A 144 -2.50 -17.38 26.04
CA GLY A 144 -3.41 -18.34 25.41
C GLY A 144 -2.96 -18.80 24.02
N THR A 145 -3.85 -19.49 23.32
CA THR A 145 -3.65 -19.97 21.95
C THR A 145 -4.85 -19.62 21.08
N ALA A 146 -4.61 -19.03 19.91
CA ALA A 146 -5.61 -18.78 18.89
C ALA A 146 -5.54 -19.86 17.79
N LEU A 147 -6.67 -20.51 17.53
CA LEU A 147 -6.96 -21.24 16.30
C LEU A 147 -7.36 -20.25 15.23
N GLU A 148 -6.63 -20.21 14.13
CA GLU A 148 -6.92 -19.41 12.96
C GLU A 148 -7.09 -20.36 11.76
N ALA A 149 -8.16 -20.16 10.98
CA ALA A 149 -8.43 -20.91 9.76
C ALA A 149 -8.93 -20.00 8.66
N GLY A 150 -8.60 -20.33 7.42
CA GLY A 150 -8.95 -19.52 6.27
C GLY A 150 -8.66 -20.19 4.93
N PRO A 151 -9.22 -19.68 3.84
CA PRO A 151 -8.88 -20.11 2.49
C PRO A 151 -7.42 -19.81 2.15
N ASP A 152 -6.76 -20.72 1.44
CA ASP A 152 -5.46 -20.55 0.79
C ASP A 152 -5.66 -19.68 -0.46
N LEU A 153 -5.64 -18.35 -0.28
CA LEU A 153 -6.02 -17.40 -1.32
C LEU A 153 -4.93 -17.23 -2.38
N ASP A 154 -3.66 -17.35 -2.00
CA ASP A 154 -2.53 -17.23 -2.91
C ASP A 154 -1.94 -18.60 -3.32
N GLY A 155 -2.46 -19.69 -2.76
CA GLY A 155 -2.07 -21.07 -3.09
C GLY A 155 -0.68 -21.45 -2.58
N ASP A 156 -0.11 -20.67 -1.67
CA ASP A 156 1.21 -20.92 -1.08
C ASP A 156 1.17 -21.96 0.06
N LYS A 157 -0.04 -22.34 0.51
CA LYS A 157 -0.33 -23.31 1.58
C LYS A 157 0.07 -22.84 2.97
N VAL A 158 0.25 -21.55 3.18
CA VAL A 158 0.60 -20.93 4.45
C VAL A 158 -0.51 -19.98 4.84
N LEU A 159 -1.14 -20.20 5.99
CA LEU A 159 -2.18 -19.27 6.45
C LEU A 159 -1.57 -17.92 6.80
N ALA A 160 -1.68 -16.96 5.89
CA ALA A 160 -1.33 -15.58 6.11
C ALA A 160 -2.36 -14.90 7.04
N MET A 161 -1.98 -13.82 7.72
CA MET A 161 -2.94 -13.08 8.58
C MET A 161 -4.14 -12.53 7.79
N SER A 162 -3.97 -12.28 6.49
CA SER A 162 -4.99 -11.79 5.55
C SER A 162 -6.00 -12.85 5.12
N GLU A 163 -5.65 -14.13 5.28
CA GLU A 163 -6.50 -15.26 4.89
C GLU A 163 -7.38 -15.72 6.03
N VAL A 164 -7.10 -15.30 7.27
CA VAL A 164 -7.84 -15.74 8.45
C VAL A 164 -9.29 -15.26 8.38
N GLU A 165 -10.21 -16.18 8.06
CA GLU A 165 -11.65 -15.92 8.04
C GLU A 165 -12.34 -16.31 9.34
N ALA A 166 -11.76 -17.26 10.08
CA ALA A 166 -12.32 -17.75 11.33
C ALA A 166 -11.24 -17.91 12.40
N THR A 167 -11.49 -17.29 13.55
CA THR A 167 -10.59 -17.35 14.71
C THR A 167 -11.35 -17.82 15.95
N HIS A 168 -10.76 -18.75 16.70
CA HIS A 168 -11.22 -19.11 18.03
C HIS A 168 -10.06 -19.07 19.02
N THR A 169 -10.29 -18.51 20.20
CA THR A 169 -9.23 -18.33 21.20
C THR A 169 -9.46 -19.22 22.41
N PHE A 170 -8.42 -19.96 22.80
CA PHE A 170 -8.33 -20.73 24.03
C PHE A 170 -7.43 -20.00 25.03
N CYS A 171 -7.97 -19.53 26.15
CA CYS A 171 -7.16 -18.90 27.20
C CYS A 171 -6.57 -19.98 28.13
N GLY A 172 -5.32 -19.81 28.54
CA GLY A 172 -4.64 -20.73 29.47
C GLY A 172 -4.20 -22.07 28.88
N LEU A 173 -4.23 -22.24 27.56
CA LEU A 173 -3.73 -23.44 26.86
C LEU A 173 -2.52 -23.13 25.98
N GLU A 174 -1.52 -24.02 26.01
CA GLU A 174 -0.32 -23.94 25.17
C GLU A 174 -0.53 -24.57 23.78
N LEU A 175 0.31 -24.19 22.82
CA LEU A 175 0.28 -24.70 21.44
C LEU A 175 0.44 -26.21 21.34
N THR A 176 1.22 -26.82 22.24
CA THR A 176 1.54 -28.26 22.22
C THR A 176 0.36 -29.11 22.65
N ASP A 177 -0.52 -28.55 23.47
CA ASP A 177 -1.64 -29.26 24.09
C ASP A 177 -2.86 -29.33 23.17
N LEU A 178 -2.81 -28.66 22.01
CA LEU A 178 -3.89 -28.60 21.04
C LEU A 178 -3.50 -29.30 19.73
N LYS A 179 -4.44 -30.09 19.20
CA LYS A 179 -4.36 -30.68 17.86
C LYS A 179 -5.46 -30.14 16.97
N LEU A 180 -5.12 -30.00 15.70
CA LEU A 180 -6.06 -29.59 14.65
C LEU A 180 -6.48 -30.79 13.81
N ARG A 181 -7.75 -30.81 13.43
CA ARG A 181 -8.33 -31.76 12.49
C ARG A 181 -9.32 -31.03 11.61
N HIS A 182 -9.19 -31.14 10.29
CA HIS A 182 -10.17 -30.59 9.38
C HIS A 182 -11.03 -31.69 8.75
N GLN A 183 -12.26 -31.34 8.43
CA GLN A 183 -13.21 -32.22 7.75
C GLN A 183 -14.13 -31.39 6.85
N PRO A 184 -14.63 -31.96 5.75
CA PRO A 184 -15.64 -31.30 4.92
C PRO A 184 -16.90 -31.00 5.75
N GLU A 185 -17.34 -29.74 5.73
CA GLU A 185 -18.62 -29.32 6.31
C GLU A 185 -19.71 -29.40 5.22
N PRO A 186 -20.78 -30.18 5.41
CA PRO A 186 -21.88 -30.21 4.45
C PRO A 186 -22.69 -28.90 4.48
N ALA A 187 -23.44 -28.65 3.41
CA ALA A 187 -24.39 -27.54 3.36
C ALA A 187 -25.40 -27.62 4.52
N GLY A 188 -25.52 -26.54 5.28
CA GLY A 188 -26.29 -26.52 6.51
C GLY A 188 -26.23 -25.18 7.24
N PRO A 189 -26.64 -25.14 8.52
CA PRO A 189 -26.72 -23.90 9.29
C PRO A 189 -25.37 -23.24 9.57
N ASN A 190 -24.25 -23.98 9.51
CA ASN A 190 -22.91 -23.45 9.71
C ASN A 190 -22.33 -22.83 8.43
N CYS A 191 -22.54 -23.49 7.28
CA CYS A 191 -22.20 -22.97 5.95
C CYS A 191 -23.31 -23.35 4.97
N SER A 192 -23.98 -22.35 4.37
CA SER A 192 -25.15 -22.55 3.51
C SER A 192 -24.88 -23.45 2.29
N ARG A 193 -23.64 -23.47 1.79
CA ARG A 193 -23.19 -24.29 0.64
C ARG A 193 -22.10 -25.30 1.01
N GLY A 194 -21.88 -25.52 2.31
CA GLY A 194 -20.78 -26.33 2.81
C GLY A 194 -19.47 -25.56 2.86
N GLY A 195 -18.43 -26.22 3.34
CA GLY A 195 -17.19 -25.58 3.73
C GLY A 195 -16.16 -26.59 4.23
N THR A 196 -15.19 -26.07 4.96
CA THR A 196 -14.29 -26.86 5.78
C THR A 196 -14.53 -26.50 7.23
N ARG A 197 -14.79 -27.52 8.04
CA ARG A 197 -14.79 -27.40 9.50
C ARG A 197 -13.40 -27.73 10.00
N VAL A 198 -12.84 -26.85 10.83
CA VAL A 198 -11.56 -27.05 11.51
C VAL A 198 -11.83 -27.19 12.99
N ASP A 199 -11.60 -28.39 13.51
CA ASP A 199 -11.69 -28.73 14.92
C ASP A 199 -10.32 -28.56 15.58
N ALA A 200 -10.28 -27.86 16.71
CA ALA A 200 -9.18 -27.89 17.65
C ALA A 200 -9.63 -28.61 18.93
N PHE A 201 -8.84 -29.56 19.39
CA PHE A 201 -9.12 -30.30 20.63
C PHE A 201 -7.85 -30.46 21.45
N GLN A 202 -8.05 -30.56 22.77
CA GLN A 202 -6.98 -30.80 23.72
C GLN A 202 -6.53 -32.27 23.68
N ASP A 203 -5.22 -32.46 23.63
CA ASP A 203 -4.50 -33.74 23.54
C ASP A 203 -3.26 -33.66 24.46
N LEU A 204 -3.48 -33.80 25.77
CA LEU A 204 -2.40 -33.71 26.77
C LEU A 204 -1.54 -34.98 26.81
N ASP A 205 -2.11 -36.14 26.50
CA ASP A 205 -1.40 -37.42 26.50
C ASP A 205 -0.69 -37.74 25.18
N HIS A 206 -0.85 -36.86 24.18
CA HIS A 206 -0.18 -36.87 22.87
C HIS A 206 -0.51 -38.14 22.06
N ASP A 207 -1.69 -38.72 22.26
CA ASP A 207 -2.14 -39.91 21.55
C ASP A 207 -2.81 -39.58 20.19
N GLY A 208 -3.08 -38.29 19.94
CA GLY A 208 -3.67 -37.77 18.71
C GLY A 208 -5.20 -37.79 18.68
N GLU A 209 -5.85 -38.21 19.76
CA GLU A 209 -7.29 -38.20 19.95
C GLU A 209 -7.73 -37.15 21.00
N PRO A 210 -9.01 -36.76 21.01
CA PRO A 210 -9.51 -35.82 22.00
C PRO A 210 -9.56 -36.42 23.41
N ASP A 211 -8.99 -35.71 24.38
CA ASP A 211 -9.09 -36.06 25.80
C ASP A 211 -10.56 -36.11 26.27
N ARG A 212 -10.88 -37.09 27.13
CA ARG A 212 -12.26 -37.38 27.55
C ARG A 212 -12.98 -36.21 28.25
N ASP A 213 -12.23 -35.33 28.90
CA ASP A 213 -12.71 -34.11 29.56
C ASP A 213 -11.98 -32.86 29.02
N GLY A 214 -11.35 -32.97 27.85
CA GLY A 214 -10.57 -31.91 27.22
C GLY A 214 -11.44 -30.84 26.56
N VAL A 215 -10.90 -29.62 26.46
CA VAL A 215 -11.57 -28.52 25.75
C VAL A 215 -11.48 -28.77 24.24
N SER A 216 -12.58 -28.54 23.51
CA SER A 216 -12.59 -28.56 22.05
C SER A 216 -13.44 -27.43 21.48
N ALA A 217 -13.06 -26.93 20.31
CA ALA A 217 -13.81 -25.94 19.57
C ALA A 217 -13.71 -26.22 18.06
N ALA A 218 -14.69 -25.72 17.31
CA ALA A 218 -14.73 -25.81 15.86
C ALA A 218 -14.87 -24.41 15.27
N VAL A 219 -14.09 -24.14 14.22
CA VAL A 219 -14.26 -22.98 13.34
C VAL A 219 -14.64 -23.46 11.95
N TYR A 220 -15.31 -22.60 11.18
CA TYR A 220 -15.85 -22.94 9.87
C TYR A 220 -15.34 -21.95 8.84
N VAL A 221 -14.81 -22.46 7.73
CA VAL A 221 -14.41 -21.71 6.55
C VAL A 221 -15.34 -22.15 5.42
N CYS A 222 -16.28 -21.30 5.04
CA CYS A 222 -17.28 -21.64 4.04
C CYS A 222 -16.69 -21.59 2.63
N GLN A 223 -17.20 -22.40 1.69
CA GLN A 223 -16.66 -22.43 0.32
C GLN A 223 -16.79 -21.07 -0.37
N SER A 224 -15.74 -20.64 -1.10
CA SER A 224 -15.81 -19.55 -2.07
C SER A 224 -16.77 -19.96 -3.17
N THR A 225 -17.72 -19.09 -3.43
CA THR A 225 -18.74 -19.33 -4.44
C THR A 225 -18.43 -18.44 -5.62
N ARG A 226 -18.59 -18.94 -6.85
CA ARG A 226 -18.57 -18.08 -8.05
C ARG A 226 -17.19 -17.47 -8.36
N VAL A 227 -16.23 -18.36 -8.62
CA VAL A 227 -14.89 -18.07 -9.15
C VAL A 227 -14.97 -17.80 -10.65
N HIS A 228 -14.40 -16.67 -11.08
CA HIS A 228 -14.17 -16.36 -12.50
C HIS A 228 -12.68 -16.51 -12.84
N ASP A 229 -12.40 -17.11 -14.00
CA ASP A 229 -11.05 -17.35 -14.51
C ASP A 229 -10.66 -16.34 -15.59
N GLY A 230 -9.46 -15.76 -15.42
CA GLY A 230 -8.85 -14.87 -16.40
C GLY A 230 -9.01 -13.39 -16.06
N ASP A 231 -8.27 -12.57 -16.80
CA ASP A 231 -8.29 -11.12 -16.65
C ASP A 231 -9.61 -10.55 -17.17
N PHE A 232 -10.17 -9.60 -16.42
CA PHE A 232 -11.45 -8.98 -16.77
C PHE A 232 -11.28 -7.47 -16.96
N ALA A 233 -11.69 -6.98 -18.13
CA ALA A 233 -11.66 -5.56 -18.46
C ALA A 233 -13.09 -4.99 -18.56
N VAL A 234 -13.41 -4.04 -17.69
CA VAL A 234 -14.64 -3.25 -17.73
C VAL A 234 -14.41 -2.02 -18.62
N THR A 235 -14.96 -2.06 -19.82
CA THR A 235 -14.90 -0.96 -20.81
C THR A 235 -16.21 -0.17 -20.91
N GLY A 236 -17.29 -0.75 -20.41
CA GLY A 236 -18.58 -0.10 -20.30
C GLY A 236 -19.46 -0.67 -19.18
N PRO A 237 -20.69 -0.14 -19.03
CA PRO A 237 -21.60 -0.57 -17.98
C PRO A 237 -22.06 -2.03 -18.12
N VAL A 238 -22.15 -2.56 -19.35
CA VAL A 238 -22.51 -3.96 -19.60
C VAL A 238 -21.47 -4.91 -18.98
N ASP A 239 -20.18 -4.64 -19.19
CA ASP A 239 -19.10 -5.46 -18.64
C ASP A 239 -19.13 -5.48 -17.11
N LEU A 240 -19.44 -4.35 -16.48
CA LEU A 240 -19.56 -4.24 -15.03
C LEU A 240 -20.72 -5.09 -14.49
N VAL A 241 -21.89 -4.99 -15.12
CA VAL A 241 -23.09 -5.76 -14.74
C VAL A 241 -22.87 -7.26 -14.95
N ALA A 242 -22.10 -7.65 -15.98
CA ALA A 242 -21.79 -9.05 -16.24
C ALA A 242 -20.96 -9.71 -15.11
N LEU A 243 -20.21 -8.93 -14.31
CA LEU A 243 -19.49 -9.41 -13.14
C LEU A 243 -20.39 -9.63 -11.91
N GLU A 244 -21.69 -9.33 -11.98
CA GLU A 244 -22.59 -9.52 -10.85
C GLU A 244 -22.60 -10.99 -10.39
N GLY A 245 -22.41 -11.16 -9.08
CA GLY A 245 -22.29 -12.45 -8.42
C GLY A 245 -20.90 -13.08 -8.44
N VAL A 246 -19.91 -12.57 -9.18
CA VAL A 246 -18.52 -13.03 -9.05
C VAL A 246 -17.98 -12.60 -7.68
N THR A 247 -17.51 -13.55 -6.86
CA THR A 247 -16.91 -13.25 -5.54
C THR A 247 -15.38 -13.36 -5.55
N HIS A 248 -14.84 -14.16 -6.47
CA HIS A 248 -13.42 -14.45 -6.59
C HIS A 248 -13.00 -14.34 -8.05
N LEU A 249 -11.99 -13.51 -8.32
CA LEU A 249 -11.43 -13.32 -9.66
C LEU A 249 -9.99 -13.85 -9.71
N ARG A 250 -9.78 -14.95 -10.44
CA ARG A 250 -8.45 -15.51 -10.76
C ARG A 250 -7.83 -14.80 -11.96
N GLY A 251 -7.45 -13.54 -11.74
CA GLY A 251 -6.90 -12.68 -12.77
C GLY A 251 -6.86 -11.22 -12.33
N GLU A 252 -6.56 -10.33 -13.26
CA GLU A 252 -6.58 -8.88 -13.03
C GLU A 252 -7.95 -8.27 -13.33
N LEU A 253 -8.36 -7.27 -12.55
CA LEU A 253 -9.54 -6.46 -12.83
C LEU A 253 -9.11 -5.08 -13.33
N ILE A 254 -9.46 -4.73 -14.58
CA ILE A 254 -9.16 -3.43 -15.17
C ILE A 254 -10.46 -2.68 -15.44
N ILE A 255 -10.69 -1.55 -14.78
CA ILE A 255 -11.84 -0.67 -15.04
C ILE A 255 -11.36 0.55 -15.81
N SER A 256 -11.68 0.60 -17.11
CA SER A 256 -11.35 1.70 -18.02
C SER A 256 -12.54 2.01 -18.95
N ALA A 257 -13.55 2.63 -18.35
CA ALA A 257 -14.83 3.01 -18.95
C ALA A 257 -15.08 4.51 -18.75
N PRO A 258 -14.68 5.38 -19.71
CA PRO A 258 -14.79 6.84 -19.57
C PRO A 258 -16.21 7.38 -19.33
N THR A 259 -17.23 6.62 -19.72
CA THR A 259 -18.65 6.97 -19.59
C THR A 259 -19.30 6.43 -18.33
N LEU A 260 -18.64 5.52 -17.60
CA LEU A 260 -19.17 4.91 -16.39
C LEU A 260 -19.17 5.94 -15.25
N THR A 261 -20.33 6.13 -14.59
CA THR A 261 -20.46 7.08 -13.48
C THR A 261 -20.30 6.42 -12.12
N ASP A 262 -20.68 5.15 -12.00
CA ASP A 262 -20.69 4.40 -10.76
C ASP A 262 -20.20 2.98 -11.05
N ALA A 263 -19.17 2.54 -10.32
CA ALA A 263 -18.63 1.19 -10.35
C ALA A 263 -18.81 0.56 -8.97
N SER A 264 -19.77 -0.36 -8.86
CA SER A 264 -20.09 -1.06 -7.61
C SER A 264 -20.01 -2.56 -7.82
N LEU A 265 -19.13 -3.23 -7.07
CA LEU A 265 -18.97 -4.68 -7.07
C LEU A 265 -18.92 -5.16 -5.62
N PRO A 266 -20.05 -5.17 -4.89
CA PRO A 266 -20.06 -5.40 -3.46
C PRO A 266 -19.98 -6.87 -3.07
N SER A 267 -20.14 -7.79 -4.02
CA SER A 267 -19.92 -9.23 -3.80
C SER A 267 -18.47 -9.66 -4.06
N LEU A 268 -17.68 -8.86 -4.78
CA LEU A 268 -16.31 -9.20 -5.14
C LEU A 268 -15.39 -9.07 -3.92
N ALA A 269 -14.93 -10.21 -3.42
CA ALA A 269 -14.13 -10.32 -2.21
C ALA A 269 -12.63 -10.50 -2.50
N ILE A 270 -12.29 -11.20 -3.59
CA ILE A 270 -10.91 -11.60 -3.88
C ILE A 270 -10.57 -11.30 -5.33
N ILE A 271 -9.39 -10.70 -5.54
CA ILE A 271 -8.73 -10.53 -6.83
C ILE A 271 -7.32 -11.10 -6.69
N GLU A 272 -7.01 -12.22 -7.35
CA GLU A 272 -5.67 -12.80 -7.29
C GLU A 272 -4.61 -11.95 -8.00
N GLY A 273 -5.02 -11.24 -9.06
CA GLY A 273 -4.16 -10.30 -9.80
C GLY A 273 -4.22 -8.87 -9.25
N SER A 274 -3.98 -7.91 -10.14
CA SER A 274 -4.04 -6.47 -9.81
C SER A 274 -5.46 -5.90 -9.99
N LEU A 275 -5.82 -4.93 -9.16
CA LEU A 275 -6.99 -4.07 -9.37
C LEU A 275 -6.51 -2.75 -10.00
N THR A 276 -6.93 -2.43 -11.22
CA THR A 276 -6.56 -1.18 -11.90
C THR A 276 -7.80 -0.42 -12.37
N VAL A 277 -8.15 0.68 -11.71
CA VAL A 277 -9.21 1.60 -12.10
C VAL A 277 -8.60 2.85 -12.69
N ARG A 278 -8.62 2.97 -14.03
CA ARG A 278 -7.90 4.03 -14.74
C ARG A 278 -8.65 4.73 -15.85
N GLY A 279 -8.45 6.04 -15.93
CA GLY A 279 -8.91 6.86 -17.07
C GLY A 279 -10.42 7.03 -17.14
N ASN A 280 -11.12 6.91 -16.00
CA ASN A 280 -12.58 7.02 -15.96
C ASN A 280 -13.00 8.47 -15.73
N ALA A 281 -13.18 9.22 -16.81
CA ALA A 281 -13.47 10.66 -16.75
C ALA A 281 -14.83 11.00 -16.10
N SER A 282 -15.79 10.07 -16.11
CA SER A 282 -17.14 10.26 -15.57
C SER A 282 -17.37 9.60 -14.21
N LEU A 283 -16.45 8.74 -13.76
CA LEU A 283 -16.62 7.93 -12.56
C LEU A 283 -16.62 8.82 -11.32
N ARG A 284 -17.70 8.75 -10.54
CA ARG A 284 -17.88 9.45 -9.27
C ARG A 284 -17.67 8.54 -8.09
N ARG A 285 -18.17 7.30 -8.18
CA ARG A 285 -18.09 6.32 -7.11
C ARG A 285 -17.43 5.03 -7.57
N LEU A 286 -16.44 4.57 -6.81
CA LEU A 286 -15.90 3.21 -6.86
C LEU A 286 -16.16 2.53 -5.51
N SER A 287 -16.84 1.39 -5.50
CA SER A 287 -17.26 0.70 -4.28
C SER A 287 -17.08 -0.81 -4.38
N MET A 288 -16.20 -1.37 -3.54
CA MET A 288 -15.95 -2.81 -3.38
C MET A 288 -15.87 -3.15 -1.88
N PRO A 289 -16.98 -3.07 -1.13
CA PRO A 289 -16.97 -3.22 0.33
C PRO A 289 -16.57 -4.62 0.81
N ALA A 290 -16.88 -5.69 0.07
CA ALA A 290 -16.49 -7.04 0.46
C ALA A 290 -15.03 -7.38 0.15
N LEU A 291 -14.29 -6.50 -0.52
CA LEU A 291 -12.92 -6.77 -0.96
C LEU A 291 -11.99 -6.98 0.25
N ARG A 292 -11.35 -8.13 0.29
CA ARG A 292 -10.45 -8.59 1.36
C ARG A 292 -9.04 -8.88 0.88
N PHE A 293 -8.87 -9.22 -0.40
CA PHE A 293 -7.58 -9.59 -0.97
C PHE A 293 -7.37 -9.07 -2.39
N VAL A 294 -6.19 -8.50 -2.62
CA VAL A 294 -5.63 -8.17 -3.94
C VAL A 294 -4.20 -8.70 -3.98
N GLY A 295 -3.94 -9.73 -4.79
CA GLY A 295 -2.60 -10.34 -4.90
C GLY A 295 -1.59 -9.48 -5.69
N GLY A 296 -2.08 -8.51 -6.46
CA GLY A 296 -1.28 -7.55 -7.21
C GLY A 296 -1.23 -6.15 -6.57
N THR A 297 -1.20 -5.14 -7.45
CA THR A 297 -1.27 -3.73 -7.06
C THR A 297 -2.75 -3.28 -7.07
N ALA A 298 -3.14 -2.48 -6.08
CA ALA A 298 -4.42 -1.78 -6.11
C ALA A 298 -4.17 -0.34 -6.59
N ALA A 299 -4.60 -0.03 -7.81
CA ALA A 299 -4.33 1.22 -8.50
C ALA A 299 -5.62 1.95 -8.89
N VAL A 300 -5.80 3.18 -8.39
CA VAL A 300 -6.89 4.09 -8.72
C VAL A 300 -6.27 5.35 -9.33
N LEU A 301 -6.26 5.42 -10.66
CA LEU A 301 -5.44 6.36 -11.43
C LEU A 301 -6.28 7.20 -12.38
N SER A 302 -6.06 8.52 -12.43
CA SER A 302 -6.66 9.39 -13.45
C SER A 302 -8.19 9.28 -13.56
N ASN A 303 -8.89 9.35 -12.41
CA ASN A 303 -10.36 9.38 -12.38
C ASN A 303 -10.83 10.80 -12.02
N ALA A 304 -11.03 11.62 -13.05
CA ALA A 304 -11.19 13.07 -12.94
C ALA A 304 -12.38 13.53 -12.07
N ARG A 305 -13.39 12.68 -11.88
CA ARG A 305 -14.63 13.00 -11.13
C ARG A 305 -14.84 12.15 -9.89
N LEU A 306 -13.88 11.29 -9.53
CA LEU A 306 -14.03 10.37 -8.41
C LEU A 306 -14.11 11.17 -7.11
N ASP A 307 -15.25 11.08 -6.43
CA ASP A 307 -15.53 11.76 -5.17
C ASP A 307 -15.82 10.79 -4.01
N ALA A 308 -16.08 9.51 -4.31
CA ALA A 308 -16.27 8.45 -3.35
C ALA A 308 -15.48 7.19 -3.75
N LEU A 309 -14.63 6.72 -2.84
CA LEU A 309 -13.80 5.53 -3.01
C LEU A 309 -13.96 4.63 -1.79
N THR A 310 -14.36 3.38 -1.99
CA THR A 310 -14.48 2.36 -0.93
C THR A 310 -13.85 1.06 -1.39
N LEU A 311 -12.81 0.62 -0.71
CA LEU A 311 -12.17 -0.69 -0.89
C LEU A 311 -12.12 -1.39 0.48
N GLY A 312 -12.92 -2.44 0.64
CA GLY A 312 -13.11 -3.12 1.92
C GLY A 312 -13.96 -2.33 2.93
N THR A 313 -14.24 -2.96 4.08
CA THR A 313 -14.98 -2.36 5.20
C THR A 313 -14.22 -2.51 6.51
N ALA A 314 -13.72 -1.39 7.04
CA ALA A 314 -13.07 -1.32 8.36
C ALA A 314 -14.07 -0.97 9.47
N PRO A 315 -13.83 -1.36 10.73
CA PRO A 315 -12.71 -2.18 11.22
C PRO A 315 -12.96 -3.69 11.10
N ASP A 316 -14.13 -4.09 10.58
CA ASP A 316 -14.63 -5.46 10.61
C ASP A 316 -13.76 -6.44 9.81
N THR A 317 -13.22 -5.99 8.67
CA THR A 317 -12.39 -6.81 7.78
C THR A 317 -11.24 -6.01 7.22
N MET A 318 -10.02 -6.53 7.34
CA MET A 318 -8.83 -5.96 6.72
C MET A 318 -8.76 -6.36 5.23
N LEU A 319 -8.38 -5.41 4.37
CA LEU A 319 -8.10 -5.63 2.96
C LEU A 319 -6.59 -5.69 2.74
N ARG A 320 -6.07 -6.87 2.40
CA ARG A 320 -4.66 -7.05 2.06
C ARG A 320 -4.39 -6.73 0.60
N VAL A 321 -3.36 -5.94 0.35
CA VAL A 321 -2.81 -5.71 -0.99
C VAL A 321 -1.36 -6.16 -0.96
N GLU A 322 -1.03 -7.25 -1.65
CA GLU A 322 0.31 -7.86 -1.54
C GLU A 322 1.43 -6.94 -2.05
N ARG A 323 1.12 -6.13 -3.08
CA ARG A 323 2.07 -5.17 -3.64
C ARG A 323 1.77 -3.77 -3.13
N SER A 324 1.48 -2.86 -4.06
CA SER A 324 1.41 -1.43 -3.79
C SER A 324 -0.01 -0.90 -3.84
N LEU A 325 -0.25 0.20 -3.13
CA LEU A 325 -1.45 1.02 -3.25
C LEU A 325 -1.10 2.31 -4.00
N LEU A 326 -1.70 2.53 -5.16
CA LEU A 326 -1.52 3.73 -5.98
C LEU A 326 -2.85 4.48 -6.05
N VAL A 327 -2.89 5.69 -5.48
CA VAL A 327 -4.04 6.60 -5.60
C VAL A 327 -3.51 7.89 -6.20
N GLU A 328 -3.63 8.03 -7.51
CA GLU A 328 -2.97 9.10 -8.26
C GLU A 328 -3.94 9.79 -9.22
N ASP A 329 -3.81 11.12 -9.34
CA ASP A 329 -4.57 11.92 -10.31
C ASP A 329 -6.10 11.73 -10.17
N ASN A 330 -6.60 11.76 -8.92
CA ASN A 330 -8.02 11.81 -8.60
C ASN A 330 -8.34 13.18 -7.98
N PRO A 331 -8.41 14.25 -8.79
CA PRO A 331 -8.41 15.63 -8.30
C PRO A 331 -9.67 16.02 -7.51
N MET A 332 -10.76 15.24 -7.60
CA MET A 332 -12.01 15.46 -6.85
C MET A 332 -12.15 14.60 -5.59
N LEU A 333 -11.20 13.70 -5.32
CA LEU A 333 -11.28 12.78 -4.17
C LEU A 333 -11.02 13.55 -2.86
N PRO A 334 -12.01 13.65 -1.96
CA PRO A 334 -11.91 14.53 -0.78
C PRO A 334 -11.26 13.86 0.43
N THR A 335 -11.28 12.53 0.52
CA THR A 335 -10.81 11.73 1.66
C THR A 335 -10.34 10.34 1.22
N LEU A 336 -9.52 9.67 2.05
CA LEU A 336 -9.13 8.28 1.91
C LEU A 336 -9.76 7.36 2.98
N GLU A 337 -10.78 7.83 3.71
CA GLU A 337 -11.44 7.04 4.76
C GLU A 337 -12.00 5.69 4.25
N GLY A 338 -12.49 5.64 3.02
CA GLY A 338 -12.95 4.38 2.43
C GLY A 338 -11.83 3.40 2.05
N LEU A 339 -10.56 3.76 2.32
CA LEU A 339 -9.40 2.87 2.27
C LEU A 339 -8.89 2.49 3.66
N ALA A 340 -9.63 2.79 4.73
CA ALA A 340 -9.20 2.49 6.10
C ALA A 340 -8.96 1.00 6.36
N ALA A 341 -9.55 0.11 5.57
CA ALA A 341 -9.32 -1.34 5.65
C ALA A 341 -8.00 -1.78 4.99
N VAL A 342 -7.40 -0.95 4.13
CA VAL A 342 -6.31 -1.34 3.23
C VAL A 342 -4.98 -1.45 3.98
N GLN A 343 -4.32 -2.59 3.81
CA GLN A 343 -2.94 -2.85 4.24
C GLN A 343 -2.09 -3.29 3.03
N PRO A 344 -1.34 -2.36 2.41
CA PRO A 344 -0.40 -2.70 1.36
C PRO A 344 0.90 -3.28 1.93
N GLY A 345 1.50 -4.23 1.21
CA GLY A 345 2.74 -4.91 1.61
C GLY A 345 4.02 -4.18 1.17
N ASP A 346 4.01 -3.54 0.00
CA ASP A 346 5.20 -3.01 -0.66
C ASP A 346 5.26 -1.47 -0.56
N SER A 347 4.63 -0.73 -1.47
CA SER A 347 4.72 0.73 -1.55
C SER A 347 3.35 1.41 -1.50
N ILE A 348 3.34 2.70 -1.12
CA ILE A 348 2.17 3.56 -1.24
C ILE A 348 2.55 4.79 -2.06
N SER A 349 1.72 5.12 -3.05
CA SER A 349 1.85 6.35 -3.84
C SER A 349 0.55 7.13 -3.80
N LEU A 350 0.60 8.32 -3.19
CA LEU A 350 -0.45 9.32 -3.19
C LEU A 350 0.04 10.51 -4.02
N ARG A 351 -0.54 10.74 -5.20
CA ARG A 351 -0.09 11.82 -6.08
C ARG A 351 -1.25 12.62 -6.66
N ALA A 352 -1.11 13.95 -6.71
CA ALA A 352 -2.03 14.83 -7.42
C ALA A 352 -3.53 14.67 -7.04
N ASN A 353 -3.84 14.26 -5.80
CA ASN A 353 -5.23 14.22 -5.29
C ASN A 353 -5.58 15.57 -4.65
N ASN A 354 -5.89 16.54 -5.50
CA ASN A 354 -5.91 17.96 -5.13
C ASN A 354 -7.07 18.41 -4.22
N ALA A 355 -8.16 17.63 -4.14
CA ALA A 355 -9.25 17.87 -3.22
C ALA A 355 -9.01 17.30 -1.81
N LEU A 356 -7.96 16.49 -1.64
CA LEU A 356 -7.64 15.84 -0.37
C LEU A 356 -7.16 16.89 0.64
N VAL A 357 -7.95 17.13 1.68
CA VAL A 357 -7.61 18.04 2.79
C VAL A 357 -7.26 17.21 4.01
N ASP A 358 -8.24 16.48 4.51
CA ASP A 358 -8.11 15.57 5.64
C ASP A 358 -8.26 14.13 5.12
N PRO A 359 -7.16 13.39 4.94
CA PRO A 359 -7.21 12.07 4.32
C PRO A 359 -7.85 11.00 5.22
N GLY A 360 -8.15 11.30 6.48
CA GLY A 360 -8.55 10.30 7.46
C GLY A 360 -7.36 9.49 7.96
N LEU A 361 -7.62 8.26 8.41
CA LEU A 361 -6.61 7.36 8.98
C LEU A 361 -6.57 6.04 8.21
N LEU A 362 -5.36 5.54 7.96
CA LEU A 362 -5.12 4.19 7.45
C LEU A 362 -4.44 3.36 8.56
N PRO A 363 -5.23 2.80 9.51
CA PRO A 363 -4.70 2.28 10.78
C PRO A 363 -3.86 1.01 10.64
N TYR A 364 -4.05 0.22 9.59
CA TYR A 364 -3.33 -1.04 9.39
C TYR A 364 -1.95 -0.87 8.74
N VAL A 365 -1.60 0.35 8.31
CA VAL A 365 -0.31 0.66 7.68
C VAL A 365 0.75 0.93 8.77
N THR A 366 1.49 -0.12 9.14
CA THR A 366 2.53 -0.05 10.19
C THR A 366 3.95 -0.20 9.65
N GLU A 367 4.12 -0.88 8.52
CA GLU A 367 5.41 -1.14 7.88
C GLU A 367 5.25 -1.26 6.36
N LEU A 368 6.23 -0.75 5.62
CA LEU A 368 6.30 -0.84 4.15
C LEU A 368 7.65 -1.42 3.72
N HIS A 369 7.64 -2.49 2.92
CA HIS A 369 8.87 -3.07 2.35
C HIS A 369 9.45 -2.22 1.21
N GLY A 370 8.60 -1.42 0.57
CA GLY A 370 8.97 -0.49 -0.48
C GLY A 370 8.99 0.94 0.03
N SER A 371 8.42 1.85 -0.75
CA SER A 371 8.52 3.30 -0.53
C SER A 371 7.17 3.94 -0.24
N LEU A 372 7.19 5.07 0.47
CA LEU A 372 6.05 5.96 0.64
C LEU A 372 6.28 7.21 -0.20
N THR A 373 5.36 7.52 -1.11
CA THR A 373 5.40 8.72 -1.94
C THR A 373 4.12 9.54 -1.74
N ILE A 374 4.25 10.80 -1.35
CA ILE A 374 3.16 11.78 -1.24
C ILE A 374 3.57 13.04 -2.00
N GLU A 375 2.96 13.27 -3.16
CA GLU A 375 3.40 14.32 -4.08
C GLU A 375 2.27 15.13 -4.70
N ASP A 376 2.59 16.38 -5.05
CA ASP A 376 1.74 17.26 -5.85
C ASP A 376 0.34 17.50 -5.26
N HIS A 377 0.18 17.46 -3.93
CA HIS A 377 -1.10 17.76 -3.30
C HIS A 377 -1.27 19.26 -3.04
N LEU A 378 -2.37 19.84 -3.54
CA LEU A 378 -2.67 21.25 -3.31
C LEU A 378 -3.20 21.58 -1.91
N ARG A 379 -3.86 20.63 -1.23
CA ARG A 379 -4.62 20.91 0.01
C ARG A 379 -4.34 19.97 1.17
N LEU A 380 -3.51 18.95 0.98
CA LEU A 380 -3.19 17.96 2.00
C LEU A 380 -2.36 18.61 3.11
N ASP A 381 -2.87 18.57 4.35
CA ASP A 381 -2.21 19.18 5.52
C ASP A 381 -1.52 18.14 6.45
N ARG A 382 -1.86 16.86 6.32
CA ARG A 382 -1.27 15.72 7.04
C ARG A 382 -1.31 14.44 6.22
N SER A 383 -0.46 13.47 6.57
CA SER A 383 -0.53 12.10 6.05
C SER A 383 -1.48 11.24 6.90
N PRO A 384 -2.09 10.18 6.34
CA PRO A 384 -2.99 9.28 7.09
C PRO A 384 -2.27 8.17 7.87
N PHE A 385 -0.92 8.15 7.89
CA PHE A 385 -0.10 7.00 8.27
C PHE A 385 0.38 7.02 9.74
N TYR A 386 -0.53 7.33 10.68
CA TYR A 386 -0.17 7.57 12.08
C TYR A 386 0.58 6.42 12.77
N HIS A 387 0.33 5.18 12.35
CA HIS A 387 0.96 3.98 12.92
C HIS A 387 2.19 3.48 12.13
N LEU A 388 2.59 4.17 11.05
CA LEU A 388 3.72 3.78 10.23
C LEU A 388 5.02 3.95 11.02
N ALA A 389 5.66 2.83 11.35
CA ALA A 389 6.87 2.78 12.15
C ALA A 389 8.14 2.58 11.31
N ARG A 390 8.05 1.87 10.18
CA ARG A 390 9.20 1.49 9.35
C ARG A 390 8.89 1.57 7.87
N VAL A 391 9.82 2.11 7.10
CA VAL A 391 9.83 2.07 5.63
C VAL A 391 11.20 1.58 5.19
N HIS A 392 11.26 0.48 4.43
CA HIS A 392 12.54 -0.09 3.99
C HIS A 392 13.10 0.65 2.77
N GLY A 393 12.25 1.18 1.91
CA GLY A 393 12.61 2.05 0.79
C GLY A 393 12.65 3.53 1.15
N ASP A 394 12.22 4.38 0.21
CA ASP A 394 12.25 5.83 0.34
C ASP A 394 10.96 6.38 0.94
N VAL A 395 11.05 7.53 1.62
CA VAL A 395 9.90 8.35 2.00
C VAL A 395 10.03 9.69 1.29
N ARG A 396 9.14 9.96 0.33
CA ARG A 396 9.14 11.19 -0.46
C ARG A 396 7.90 12.02 -0.15
N LEU A 397 8.12 13.23 0.38
CA LEU A 397 7.13 14.28 0.58
C LEU A 397 7.53 15.46 -0.32
N SER A 398 6.97 15.53 -1.53
CA SER A 398 7.36 16.55 -2.52
C SER A 398 6.20 17.40 -3.04
N HIS A 399 6.42 18.70 -3.26
CA HIS A 399 5.44 19.57 -3.92
C HIS A 399 4.05 19.64 -3.23
N ASN A 400 3.98 19.44 -1.91
CA ASN A 400 2.72 19.51 -1.17
C ASN A 400 2.47 20.93 -0.65
N ALA A 401 1.54 21.65 -1.28
CA ALA A 401 1.38 23.09 -1.11
C ALA A 401 0.86 23.51 0.28
N ALA A 402 0.12 22.63 0.95
CA ALA A 402 -0.50 22.90 2.26
C ALA A 402 0.18 22.18 3.43
N LEU A 403 1.17 21.31 3.16
CA LEU A 403 1.79 20.46 4.17
C LEU A 403 2.74 21.29 5.06
N GLY A 404 2.32 21.52 6.31
CA GLY A 404 3.08 22.31 7.30
C GLY A 404 4.26 21.59 7.94
N GLY A 405 4.34 20.28 7.75
CA GLY A 405 5.33 19.38 8.33
C GLY A 405 4.96 17.94 8.01
N PRO A 406 5.80 16.95 8.34
CA PRO A 406 5.53 15.53 8.13
C PRO A 406 4.47 14.96 9.10
N PHE A 407 3.39 15.70 9.35
CA PHE A 407 2.31 15.31 10.24
C PHE A 407 1.69 13.99 9.79
N GLY A 408 1.43 13.10 10.75
CA GLY A 408 0.98 11.75 10.47
C GLY A 408 2.13 10.73 10.40
N LEU A 409 3.40 11.15 10.40
CA LEU A 409 4.56 10.25 10.49
C LEU A 409 5.18 10.19 11.91
N ASN A 410 4.36 10.46 12.93
CA ASN A 410 4.79 10.67 14.32
C ASN A 410 5.50 9.44 14.95
N HIS A 411 5.21 8.26 14.44
CA HIS A 411 5.75 6.99 14.92
C HIS A 411 6.87 6.44 14.03
N LEU A 412 7.28 7.16 12.98
CA LEU A 412 8.30 6.69 12.06
C LEU A 412 9.67 6.64 12.75
N THR A 413 10.21 5.44 12.90
CA THR A 413 11.48 5.18 13.59
C THR A 413 12.63 4.91 12.64
N GLN A 414 12.36 4.41 11.43
CA GLN A 414 13.37 4.00 10.47
C GLN A 414 12.94 4.21 9.02
N VAL A 415 13.85 4.73 8.22
CA VAL A 415 13.75 4.79 6.75
C VAL A 415 15.02 4.16 6.16
N GLY A 416 14.89 3.03 5.45
CA GLY A 416 16.04 2.32 4.89
C GLY A 416 16.69 3.07 3.72
N GLY A 417 15.89 3.76 2.91
CA GLY A 417 16.32 4.59 1.79
C GLY A 417 16.43 6.08 2.14
N ALA A 418 16.01 6.94 1.21
CA ALA A 418 16.03 8.38 1.36
C ALA A 418 14.73 8.91 1.98
N LEU A 419 14.87 9.82 2.96
CA LEU A 419 13.80 10.72 3.38
C LEU A 419 13.95 12.03 2.60
N GLU A 420 13.05 12.24 1.64
CA GLU A 420 13.02 13.40 0.77
C GLU A 420 11.90 14.36 1.17
N LEU A 421 12.29 15.53 1.67
CA LEU A 421 11.40 16.64 1.99
C LEU A 421 11.71 17.77 1.01
N GLN A 422 10.96 17.82 -0.10
CA GLN A 422 11.29 18.68 -1.22
C GLN A 422 10.13 19.62 -1.62
N ASP A 423 10.42 20.90 -1.82
CA ASP A 423 9.49 21.85 -2.44
C ASP A 423 8.11 21.92 -1.76
N ASN A 424 8.07 21.84 -0.41
CA ASN A 424 6.85 22.00 0.38
C ASN A 424 6.78 23.44 0.93
N PRO A 425 6.06 24.37 0.28
CA PRO A 425 6.15 25.80 0.56
C PRO A 425 5.68 26.21 1.95
N MET A 426 4.83 25.40 2.60
CA MET A 426 4.29 25.66 3.94
C MET A 426 5.02 24.90 5.05
N MET A 427 6.02 24.08 4.73
CA MET A 427 6.72 23.26 5.73
C MET A 427 7.53 24.14 6.69
N GLU A 428 7.13 24.12 7.96
CA GLU A 428 7.68 24.95 9.04
C GLU A 428 8.43 24.13 10.10
N THR A 429 8.09 22.86 10.28
CA THR A 429 8.68 22.00 11.33
C THR A 429 8.93 20.57 10.86
N LEU A 430 9.92 19.91 11.48
CA LEU A 430 10.17 18.48 11.36
C LEU A 430 9.86 17.72 12.66
N ASP A 431 9.26 18.36 13.68
CA ASP A 431 8.93 17.76 14.98
C ASP A 431 8.18 16.42 14.91
N PRO A 432 7.28 16.17 13.94
CA PRO A 432 6.66 14.85 13.78
C PRO A 432 7.67 13.72 13.58
N LEU A 433 8.91 13.98 13.14
CA LEU A 433 9.96 12.98 12.97
C LEU A 433 10.78 12.73 14.23
N ALA A 434 10.33 13.19 15.40
CA ALA A 434 11.08 13.11 16.66
C ALA A 434 11.50 11.70 17.08
N GLN A 435 10.85 10.64 16.56
CA GLN A 435 11.18 9.24 16.84
C GLN A 435 12.13 8.62 15.80
N LEU A 436 12.51 9.34 14.75
CA LEU A 436 13.35 8.82 13.68
C LEU A 436 14.78 8.58 14.19
N THR A 437 15.21 7.31 14.18
CA THR A 437 16.50 6.87 14.72
C THR A 437 17.57 6.64 13.66
N SER A 438 17.16 6.27 12.44
CA SER A 438 18.04 5.94 11.32
C SER A 438 17.39 6.27 9.98
N VAL A 439 18.16 6.87 9.07
CA VAL A 439 17.77 7.15 7.68
C VAL A 439 18.92 6.90 6.72
N GLY A 440 18.68 6.25 5.57
CA GLY A 440 19.70 6.07 4.54
C GLY A 440 20.25 7.39 4.01
N ALA A 441 19.37 8.29 3.54
CA ALA A 441 19.75 9.65 3.17
C ALA A 441 18.68 10.67 3.61
N LEU A 442 19.10 11.77 4.23
CA LEU A 442 18.23 12.90 4.57
C LEU A 442 18.40 13.99 3.52
N LEU A 443 17.36 14.21 2.71
CA LEU A 443 17.34 15.19 1.64
C LEU A 443 16.27 16.25 1.94
N ILE A 444 16.68 17.47 2.29
CA ILE A 444 15.78 18.58 2.63
C ILE A 444 16.05 19.74 1.67
N SER A 445 15.14 19.99 0.73
CA SER A 445 15.36 21.02 -0.27
C SER A 445 14.12 21.84 -0.62
N GLY A 446 14.32 23.14 -0.91
CA GLY A 446 13.24 23.98 -1.41
C GLY A 446 12.07 24.17 -0.44
N ASN A 447 12.27 24.06 0.88
CA ASN A 447 11.24 24.33 1.89
C ASN A 447 11.45 25.74 2.44
N PRO A 448 10.83 26.78 1.86
CA PRO A 448 11.16 28.18 2.13
C PRO A 448 10.78 28.64 3.55
N ARG A 449 9.92 27.94 4.27
CA ARG A 449 9.50 28.32 5.63
C ARG A 449 10.21 27.57 6.76
N LEU A 450 11.01 26.56 6.44
CA LEU A 450 11.73 25.78 7.42
C LEU A 450 12.86 26.63 8.04
N THR A 451 12.84 26.80 9.36
CA THR A 451 13.79 27.67 10.07
C THR A 451 15.02 26.94 10.61
N ASP A 452 14.89 25.66 10.91
CA ASP A 452 15.95 24.84 11.47
C ASP A 452 15.68 23.35 11.23
N THR A 453 16.52 22.48 11.82
CA THR A 453 16.40 21.02 11.69
C THR A 453 15.88 20.36 12.98
N THR A 454 15.23 21.14 13.86
CA THR A 454 14.62 20.58 15.06
C THR A 454 13.55 19.56 14.70
N GLY A 455 13.41 18.52 15.54
CA GLY A 455 12.56 17.35 15.26
C GLY A 455 13.32 16.10 14.86
N LEU A 456 14.65 16.14 14.69
CA LEU A 456 15.49 14.97 14.42
C LEU A 456 16.32 14.54 15.65
N ALA A 457 15.78 14.72 16.85
CA ALA A 457 16.50 14.58 18.10
C ALA A 457 17.04 13.16 18.37
N GLN A 458 16.33 12.13 17.87
CA GLN A 458 16.69 10.72 18.04
C GLN A 458 17.58 10.17 16.93
N LEU A 459 17.88 10.96 15.89
CA LEU A 459 18.63 10.48 14.75
C LEU A 459 20.08 10.17 15.15
N SER A 460 20.47 8.91 15.05
CA SER A 460 21.76 8.39 15.55
C SER A 460 22.73 8.02 14.43
N SER A 461 22.22 7.65 13.25
CA SER A 461 23.00 7.26 12.09
C SER A 461 22.31 7.69 10.80
N THR A 462 23.08 8.17 9.85
CA THR A 462 22.61 8.36 8.48
C THR A 462 23.72 8.15 7.46
N GLY A 463 23.36 7.83 6.22
CA GLY A 463 24.32 7.73 5.13
C GLY A 463 24.73 9.11 4.61
N ARG A 464 23.74 9.92 4.23
CA ARG A 464 23.94 11.23 3.60
C ARG A 464 23.00 12.27 4.20
N ILE A 465 23.49 13.48 4.41
CA ILE A 465 22.70 14.67 4.72
C ILE A 465 22.89 15.67 3.58
N HIS A 466 21.81 16.05 2.92
CA HIS A 466 21.82 17.08 1.88
C HIS A 466 20.72 18.10 2.15
N ILE A 467 21.12 19.35 2.41
CA ILE A 467 20.20 20.44 2.74
C ILE A 467 20.44 21.59 1.77
N GLN A 468 19.44 21.92 0.95
CA GLN A 468 19.62 22.90 -0.13
C GLN A 468 18.45 23.86 -0.33
N GLY A 469 18.74 25.15 -0.50
CA GLY A 469 17.75 26.13 -1.00
C GLY A 469 16.58 26.38 -0.04
N ASN A 470 16.74 26.15 1.26
CA ASN A 470 15.75 26.46 2.28
C ASN A 470 15.98 27.91 2.76
N LYS A 471 15.23 28.84 2.18
CA LYS A 471 15.52 30.28 2.25
C LYS A 471 15.50 30.88 3.66
N GLU A 472 14.61 30.41 4.52
CA GLU A 472 14.46 30.89 5.90
C GLU A 472 15.25 30.07 6.93
N LEU A 473 16.03 29.08 6.47
CA LEU A 473 16.81 28.22 7.35
C LEU A 473 17.92 29.02 8.03
N LEU A 474 17.84 29.15 9.35
CA LEU A 474 18.79 29.85 10.21
C LEU A 474 19.88 28.92 10.72
N SER A 475 19.57 27.64 10.90
CA SER A 475 20.52 26.69 11.44
C SER A 475 20.29 25.24 11.00
N VAL A 476 21.34 24.44 11.10
CA VAL A 476 21.30 22.99 10.86
C VAL A 476 22.10 22.24 11.92
N GLY A 477 21.74 20.98 12.15
CA GLY A 477 22.50 20.06 12.99
C GLY A 477 21.83 19.71 14.32
N ASP A 478 20.54 19.97 14.50
CA ASP A 478 19.75 19.66 15.71
C ASP A 478 19.50 18.15 15.91
N MET A 479 20.58 17.36 15.84
CA MET A 479 20.64 15.90 15.89
C MET A 479 21.68 15.49 16.95
N PRO A 480 21.38 15.69 18.25
CA PRO A 480 22.34 15.55 19.34
C PRO A 480 22.91 14.13 19.51
N LEU A 481 22.19 13.11 19.02
CA LEU A 481 22.59 11.71 19.09
C LEU A 481 23.32 11.22 17.83
N LEU A 482 23.48 12.06 16.79
CA LEU A 482 24.07 11.64 15.53
C LEU A 482 25.56 11.31 15.71
N LEU A 483 25.92 10.04 15.56
CA LEU A 483 27.28 9.55 15.76
C LEU A 483 28.12 9.62 14.49
N GLN A 484 27.49 9.32 13.34
CA GLN A 484 28.17 9.18 12.06
C GLN A 484 27.29 9.56 10.88
N VAL A 485 27.93 10.11 9.85
CA VAL A 485 27.41 10.25 8.47
C VAL A 485 28.36 9.48 7.56
N THR A 486 27.91 8.38 6.97
CA THR A 486 28.85 7.45 6.29
C THR A 486 29.38 7.98 4.96
N ASP A 487 28.64 8.86 4.30
CA ASP A 487 28.98 9.44 3.00
C ASP A 487 29.21 10.96 3.09
N SER A 488 28.16 11.78 3.03
CA SER A 488 28.34 13.24 2.89
C SER A 488 27.40 14.06 3.75
N PHE A 489 27.93 15.14 4.33
CA PHE A 489 27.20 16.23 4.97
C PHE A 489 27.30 17.46 4.08
N SER A 490 26.25 17.74 3.30
CA SER A 490 26.20 18.78 2.28
C SER A 490 25.14 19.81 2.62
N VAL A 491 25.54 21.08 2.75
CA VAL A 491 24.63 22.20 2.98
C VAL A 491 24.90 23.29 1.97
N LYS A 492 23.93 23.56 1.09
CA LYS A 492 24.13 24.41 -0.10
C LYS A 492 23.05 25.47 -0.26
N TYR A 493 23.44 26.70 -0.62
CA TYR A 493 22.52 27.76 -1.03
C TYR A 493 21.40 28.06 -0.03
N ASN A 494 21.68 28.00 1.28
CA ASN A 494 20.77 28.45 2.33
C ASN A 494 21.22 29.84 2.79
N GLU A 495 20.72 30.89 2.15
CA GLU A 495 21.24 32.26 2.27
C GLU A 495 21.26 32.82 3.70
N LYS A 496 20.25 32.45 4.51
CA LYS A 496 20.09 32.89 5.91
C LYS A 496 20.76 31.96 6.94
N LEU A 497 21.37 30.86 6.51
CA LEU A 497 21.97 29.89 7.41
C LEU A 497 23.14 30.52 8.17
N GLN A 498 23.07 30.55 9.50
CA GLN A 498 24.07 31.19 10.35
C GLN A 498 25.07 30.20 10.95
N ARG A 499 24.64 28.95 11.19
CA ARG A 499 25.43 27.97 11.93
C ARG A 499 25.09 26.52 11.62
N VAL A 500 26.11 25.67 11.66
CA VAL A 500 25.99 24.22 11.85
C VAL A 500 26.30 23.92 13.31
N HIS A 501 25.35 23.40 14.08
CA HIS A 501 25.47 23.24 15.53
C HIS A 501 24.79 21.98 16.06
N HIS A 502 24.76 21.77 17.38
CA HIS A 502 24.04 20.68 18.07
C HIS A 502 24.35 19.24 17.58
N LEU A 503 25.56 19.02 17.06
CA LEU A 503 26.10 17.70 16.70
C LEU A 503 27.19 17.21 17.68
N PRO A 504 27.01 17.25 19.01
CA PRO A 504 28.05 16.92 19.96
C PRO A 504 28.50 15.46 19.85
N ALA A 505 27.67 14.53 19.37
CA ALA A 505 28.01 13.12 19.25
C ALA A 505 28.77 12.76 17.96
N LEU A 506 28.80 13.67 16.97
CA LEU A 506 29.27 13.38 15.62
C LEU A 506 30.80 13.19 15.57
N ARG A 507 31.24 11.99 15.19
CA ARG A 507 32.66 11.60 15.17
C ARG A 507 33.22 11.37 13.78
N SER A 508 32.36 10.98 12.84
CA SER A 508 32.78 10.55 11.51
C SER A 508 31.86 11.10 10.43
N VAL A 509 32.45 11.76 9.44
CA VAL A 509 31.83 12.21 8.19
C VAL A 509 32.88 12.03 7.10
N THR A 510 32.53 11.41 5.97
CA THR A 510 33.50 11.25 4.87
C THR A 510 33.71 12.56 4.10
N THR A 511 32.63 13.24 3.73
CA THR A 511 32.67 14.52 3.00
C THR A 511 31.88 15.61 3.72
N VAL A 512 32.47 16.78 3.92
CA VAL A 512 31.78 18.00 4.35
C VAL A 512 31.79 19.00 3.20
N ALA A 513 30.61 19.40 2.74
CA ALA A 513 30.45 20.37 1.65
C ALA A 513 29.52 21.51 2.07
N LEU A 514 30.06 22.72 2.16
CA LEU A 514 29.35 23.94 2.59
C LEU A 514 29.47 24.96 1.47
N VAL A 515 28.41 25.15 0.67
CA VAL A 515 28.48 25.94 -0.56
C VAL A 515 27.44 27.06 -0.56
N GLY A 516 27.86 28.31 -0.73
CA GLY A 516 26.96 29.44 -0.95
C GLY A 516 26.01 29.74 0.21
N ASN A 517 26.41 29.46 1.46
CA ASN A 517 25.64 29.85 2.65
C ASN A 517 26.18 31.19 3.15
N THR A 518 25.69 32.28 2.56
CA THR A 518 26.29 33.61 2.69
C THR A 518 26.32 34.19 4.10
N ALA A 519 25.41 33.76 4.98
CA ALA A 519 25.32 34.17 6.38
C ALA A 519 26.05 33.24 7.37
N LEU A 520 26.69 32.16 6.88
CA LEU A 520 27.27 31.11 7.72
C LEU A 520 28.52 31.62 8.44
N THR A 521 28.52 31.52 9.78
CA THR A 521 29.59 32.03 10.64
C THR A 521 30.17 31.00 11.59
N SER A 522 29.45 29.91 11.91
CA SER A 522 29.91 28.89 12.84
C SER A 522 29.68 27.47 12.31
N LEU A 523 30.64 26.59 12.64
CA LEU A 523 30.64 25.16 12.34
C LEU A 523 30.77 24.33 13.62
N GLU A 524 30.29 24.83 14.76
CA GLU A 524 30.47 24.22 16.09
C GLU A 524 30.01 22.75 16.16
N GLY A 525 29.09 22.34 15.28
CA GLY A 525 28.67 20.95 15.12
C GLY A 525 29.79 19.98 14.70
N PHE A 526 30.89 20.46 14.13
CA PHE A 526 31.97 19.61 13.62
C PHE A 526 33.20 19.52 14.53
N GLN A 527 33.13 20.03 15.77
CA GLN A 527 34.26 20.13 16.70
C GLN A 527 34.92 18.80 17.10
N ARG A 528 34.27 17.66 16.84
CA ARG A 528 34.80 16.32 17.15
C ARG A 528 35.34 15.56 15.94
N LEU A 529 35.22 16.11 14.73
CA LEU A 529 35.77 15.48 13.53
C LEU A 529 37.30 15.50 13.56
N THR A 530 37.90 14.39 13.13
CA THR A 530 39.36 14.22 13.13
C THR A 530 39.94 13.91 11.76
N ARG A 531 39.14 13.37 10.85
CA ARG A 531 39.54 13.02 9.48
C ARG A 531 38.39 13.30 8.53
N LEU A 532 38.71 13.77 7.33
CA LEU A 532 37.77 13.98 6.23
C LEU A 532 38.42 13.49 4.94
N SER A 533 37.66 12.89 4.03
CA SER A 533 38.16 12.70 2.66
C SER A 533 38.00 13.98 1.86
N ASN A 534 36.89 14.70 2.02
CA ASN A 534 36.68 15.96 1.31
C ASN A 534 36.15 17.06 2.26
N LEU A 535 36.80 18.22 2.22
CA LEU A 535 36.34 19.44 2.87
C LEU A 535 36.21 20.54 1.82
N GLU A 536 34.96 20.87 1.48
CA GLU A 536 34.61 21.96 0.57
C GLU A 536 33.90 23.07 1.33
N VAL A 537 34.49 24.28 1.34
CA VAL A 537 33.87 25.47 1.91
C VAL A 537 33.95 26.58 0.88
N LEU A 538 32.87 26.79 0.14
CA LEU A 538 32.84 27.62 -1.06
C LEU A 538 31.80 28.73 -0.92
N GLY A 539 32.19 29.99 -1.15
CA GLY A 539 31.25 31.12 -1.21
C GLY A 539 30.50 31.44 0.10
N ASN A 540 31.04 31.07 1.27
CA ASN A 540 30.44 31.39 2.57
C ASN A 540 30.96 32.75 3.04
N THR A 541 30.39 33.83 2.50
CA THR A 541 30.95 35.19 2.59
C THR A 541 31.08 35.78 3.99
N ALA A 542 30.29 35.29 4.97
CA ALA A 542 30.35 35.75 6.37
C ALA A 542 31.36 34.99 7.23
N MET A 543 31.89 33.86 6.75
CA MET A 543 32.80 33.01 7.51
C MET A 543 34.15 33.69 7.70
N THR A 544 34.64 33.76 8.94
CA THR A 544 35.91 34.44 9.29
C THR A 544 37.07 33.49 9.56
N ASN A 545 36.77 32.25 9.98
CA ASN A 545 37.73 31.19 10.24
C ASN A 545 37.07 29.80 10.22
N LEU A 546 37.89 28.74 10.22
CA LEU A 546 37.46 27.34 10.36
C LEU A 546 37.88 26.74 11.72
N GLY A 547 38.02 27.57 12.76
CA GLY A 547 38.49 27.15 14.09
C GLY A 547 37.59 26.11 14.77
N ASP A 548 36.32 26.05 14.40
CA ASP A 548 35.40 24.99 14.83
C ASP A 548 35.82 23.59 14.33
N LEU A 549 36.69 23.51 13.32
CA LEU A 549 37.29 22.27 12.80
C LEU A 549 38.72 22.04 13.35
N ALA A 550 39.12 22.69 14.44
CA ALA A 550 40.48 22.65 14.98
C ALA A 550 41.05 21.25 15.25
N ARG A 551 40.19 20.23 15.47
CA ARG A 551 40.57 18.83 15.72
C ARG A 551 40.78 17.98 14.47
N VAL A 552 40.48 18.50 13.28
CA VAL A 552 40.71 17.80 12.01
C VAL A 552 42.22 17.70 11.78
N ARG A 553 42.71 16.47 11.65
CA ARG A 553 44.14 16.13 11.51
C ARG A 553 44.53 15.78 10.09
N GLU A 554 43.62 15.15 9.35
CA GLU A 554 43.87 14.63 8.01
C GLU A 554 42.69 14.98 7.09
N VAL A 555 42.99 15.52 5.92
CA VAL A 555 42.03 15.79 4.84
C VAL A 555 42.60 15.27 3.53
N ASP A 556 41.83 14.57 2.69
CA ASP A 556 42.37 14.18 1.38
C ASP A 556 42.27 15.33 0.36
N PHE A 557 41.06 15.86 0.18
CA PHE A 557 40.75 16.99 -0.70
C PHE A 557 40.32 18.21 0.13
N PHE A 558 41.18 19.22 0.17
CA PHE A 558 40.94 20.47 0.89
C PHE A 558 40.67 21.60 -0.10
N ASN A 559 39.43 22.10 -0.12
CA ASN A 559 38.98 23.07 -1.10
C ASN A 559 38.23 24.24 -0.45
N LEU A 560 38.89 25.39 -0.41
CA LEU A 560 38.32 26.66 0.02
C LEU A 560 38.31 27.62 -1.16
N GLN A 561 37.15 28.20 -1.49
CA GLN A 561 37.06 29.19 -2.57
C GLN A 561 36.06 30.29 -2.23
N GLY A 562 36.40 31.55 -2.51
CA GLY A 562 35.43 32.65 -2.51
C GLY A 562 34.85 33.01 -1.13
N ASN A 563 35.51 32.66 -0.02
CA ASN A 563 35.04 33.03 1.33
C ASN A 563 35.56 34.42 1.69
N ALA A 564 34.84 35.47 1.28
CA ALA A 564 35.30 36.86 1.30
C ALA A 564 35.71 37.44 2.67
N SER A 565 35.21 36.87 3.78
CA SER A 565 35.54 37.33 5.13
C SER A 565 36.58 36.48 5.85
N LEU A 566 37.09 35.42 5.21
CA LEU A 566 38.04 34.49 5.83
C LEU A 566 39.38 35.21 6.04
N THR A 567 39.83 35.27 7.29
CA THR A 567 41.10 35.92 7.68
C THR A 567 42.14 34.92 8.17
N ASP A 568 41.69 33.76 8.65
CA ASP A 568 42.55 32.71 9.19
C ASP A 568 41.91 31.33 9.01
N PHE A 569 42.71 30.27 9.06
CA PHE A 569 42.19 28.90 8.97
C PHE A 569 41.68 28.40 10.33
N GLY A 570 42.38 28.63 11.44
CA GLY A 570 42.02 28.06 12.74
C GLY A 570 42.16 26.52 12.84
N LEU A 571 42.75 25.86 11.84
CA LEU A 571 42.92 24.41 11.77
C LEU A 571 44.19 23.95 12.53
N THR A 572 44.17 24.02 13.87
CA THR A 572 45.38 23.89 14.69
C THR A 572 45.97 22.47 14.77
N GLU A 573 45.17 21.42 14.61
CA GLU A 573 45.66 20.03 14.59
C GLU A 573 45.88 19.47 13.19
N LEU A 574 45.62 20.25 12.13
CA LEU A 574 45.77 19.77 10.75
C LEU A 574 47.25 19.47 10.47
N SER A 575 47.52 18.24 10.07
CA SER A 575 48.88 17.73 9.89
C SER A 575 49.12 17.11 8.52
N ARG A 576 48.06 16.78 7.78
CA ARG A 576 48.18 16.11 6.48
C ARG A 576 47.03 16.48 5.54
N VAL A 577 47.38 16.91 4.34
CA VAL A 577 46.52 17.02 3.17
C VAL A 577 47.10 16.16 2.05
N SER A 578 46.36 15.17 1.53
CA SER A 578 46.96 14.08 0.75
C SER A 578 46.77 14.18 -0.77
N LEU A 579 45.64 14.69 -1.27
CA LEU A 579 45.29 14.72 -2.69
C LEU A 579 45.31 16.13 -3.28
N ALA A 580 44.58 17.07 -2.67
CA ALA A 580 44.51 18.45 -3.17
C ALA A 580 44.41 19.49 -2.05
N PHE A 581 45.09 20.61 -2.25
CA PHE A 581 45.05 21.81 -1.44
C PHE A 581 44.73 23.00 -2.35
N ILE A 582 43.48 23.45 -2.32
CA ILE A 582 42.94 24.53 -3.15
C ILE A 582 42.45 25.64 -2.22
N VAL A 583 43.04 26.83 -2.34
CA VAL A 583 42.68 28.03 -1.57
C VAL A 583 42.64 29.23 -2.51
N LEU A 584 41.44 29.57 -2.98
CA LEU A 584 41.24 30.59 -4.03
C LEU A 584 40.31 31.73 -3.60
N ASP A 585 40.59 32.93 -4.08
CA ASP A 585 39.65 34.07 -4.00
C ASP A 585 39.25 34.46 -2.56
N HIS A 586 40.22 34.57 -1.65
CA HIS A 586 40.02 35.04 -0.27
C HIS A 586 40.67 36.42 -0.05
N PRO A 587 39.98 37.55 -0.33
CA PRO A 587 40.56 38.90 -0.30
C PRO A 587 41.03 39.39 1.08
N LYS A 588 40.79 38.65 2.17
CA LYS A 588 41.24 38.97 3.54
C LYS A 588 42.15 37.90 4.15
N LEU A 589 42.42 36.82 3.44
CA LEU A 589 43.31 35.76 3.89
C LEU A 589 44.69 36.01 3.30
N PRO A 590 45.74 36.23 4.12
CA PRO A 590 47.07 36.47 3.59
C PRO A 590 47.59 35.28 2.76
N THR A 591 48.07 35.52 1.54
CA THR A 591 48.63 34.46 0.66
C THR A 591 49.80 33.73 1.32
N CYS A 592 50.60 34.46 2.11
CA CYS A 592 51.71 33.88 2.87
C CYS A 592 51.24 32.91 3.97
N ARG A 593 50.04 33.09 4.56
CA ARG A 593 49.47 32.13 5.53
C ARG A 593 49.02 30.85 4.83
N ALA A 594 48.33 30.98 3.70
CA ALA A 594 47.92 29.83 2.89
C ALA A 594 49.13 29.01 2.43
N THR A 595 50.19 29.70 1.97
CA THR A 595 51.44 29.07 1.53
C THR A 595 52.16 28.38 2.71
N ALA A 596 52.24 29.03 3.87
CA ALA A 596 52.87 28.45 5.06
C ALA A 596 52.13 27.20 5.57
N LEU A 597 50.79 27.22 5.57
CA LEU A 597 49.98 26.05 5.91
C LEU A 597 50.20 24.93 4.89
N ALA A 598 50.10 25.22 3.59
CA ALA A 598 50.34 24.22 2.54
C ALA A 598 51.72 23.56 2.67
N ALA A 599 52.76 24.35 2.94
CA ALA A 599 54.12 23.83 3.13
C ALA A 599 54.25 22.88 4.34
N SER A 600 53.43 23.05 5.38
CA SER A 600 53.48 22.20 6.58
C SER A 600 52.58 20.96 6.49
N VAL A 601 51.46 21.03 5.76
CA VAL A 601 50.45 19.95 5.77
C VAL A 601 50.31 19.21 4.43
N PHE A 602 50.64 19.81 3.28
CA PHE A 602 50.38 19.19 1.99
C PHE A 602 51.44 18.15 1.62
N HIS A 603 50.99 16.93 1.33
CA HIS A 603 51.81 15.77 0.99
C HIS A 603 51.45 15.14 -0.37
N GLY A 604 50.59 15.80 -1.17
CA GLY A 604 50.19 15.36 -2.51
C GLY A 604 51.17 15.82 -3.61
N ASP A 605 50.78 15.61 -4.88
CA ASP A 605 51.55 16.09 -6.03
C ASP A 605 51.45 17.62 -6.18
N PRO A 606 52.56 18.38 -6.03
CA PRO A 606 52.52 19.83 -6.13
C PRO A 606 52.14 20.36 -7.53
N LEU A 607 52.33 19.57 -8.60
CA LEU A 607 52.08 20.02 -9.97
C LEU A 607 50.59 19.99 -10.37
N GLY A 608 49.78 19.16 -9.70
CA GLY A 608 48.35 19.01 -9.99
C GLY A 608 47.43 19.21 -8.80
N GLY A 609 47.95 19.14 -7.57
CA GLY A 609 47.17 19.16 -6.34
C GLY A 609 47.31 20.41 -5.48
N LEU A 610 48.20 21.36 -5.81
CA LEU A 610 48.37 22.60 -5.04
C LEU A 610 47.92 23.81 -5.87
N ASN A 611 46.94 24.57 -5.38
CA ASN A 611 46.48 25.80 -6.03
C ASN A 611 46.16 26.89 -4.98
N ILE A 612 46.91 27.99 -5.01
CA ILE A 612 46.75 29.13 -4.11
C ILE A 612 46.81 30.39 -4.98
N ASP A 613 45.69 31.10 -5.11
CA ASP A 613 45.57 32.29 -5.97
C ASP A 613 44.44 33.20 -5.50
N GLY A 614 44.44 34.47 -5.92
CA GLY A 614 43.36 35.43 -5.62
C GLY A 614 43.17 35.78 -4.13
N ASN A 615 44.20 35.56 -3.31
CA ASN A 615 44.20 35.85 -1.87
C ASN A 615 44.86 37.21 -1.55
N ASP A 616 44.94 37.61 -0.28
CA ASP A 616 45.55 38.89 0.12
C ASP A 616 47.09 38.85 0.06
N ASP A 617 47.65 39.33 -1.06
CA ASP A 617 49.09 39.46 -1.28
C ASP A 617 49.72 40.66 -0.56
N ALA A 618 48.91 41.61 -0.07
CA ALA A 618 49.40 42.84 0.56
C ALA A 618 49.62 42.69 2.06
N ALA A 619 48.96 41.72 2.70
CA ALA A 619 49.11 41.46 4.12
C ALA A 619 50.49 40.88 4.49
N ALA A 620 51.07 41.40 5.57
CA ALA A 620 52.31 40.86 6.14
C ALA A 620 52.01 39.65 7.04
N CYS A 621 52.69 38.53 6.84
CA CYS A 621 52.68 37.40 7.76
C CYS A 621 53.76 37.57 8.85
N PRO A 622 53.43 37.34 10.13
CA PRO A 622 54.43 37.23 11.19
C PRO A 622 55.22 35.92 11.13
#